data_AF-A0A0H0PEQ1-F1
#
_entry.id   AF-A0A0H0PEQ1-F1
#
_cell.length_a   1.000
_cell.length_b   1.000
_cell.length_c   1.000
_cell.angle_alpha   90.00
_cell.angle_beta   90.00
_cell.angle_gamma   90.00
#
_symmetry.space_group_name_H-M   'P 1'
#
loop_
_entity.id
_entity.type
_entity.pdbx_description
1 polymer ?
#
loop_
_entity_poly.entity_id
_entity_poly.type
_entity_poly.pdbx_seq_one_letter_code
_entity_poly.pdbx_strand_id
1 'polypeptide(L)' 'MRDDRFNSLKQEFSGVPDDAADALSSMPELIRAAFFLLSTREYKSTGLDVLNIAADYAEYVAEARYRRKFPEDVSHA' A
#
# COMPACT_ATOMS: atom_id res chain seq x y z
N MET A 1 -13.20 -1.59 0.80
CA MET A 1 -12.88 -0.30 0.14
C MET A 1 -13.89 -0.03 -0.99
N ARG A 2 -13.95 1.17 -1.61
CA ARG A 2 -14.71 1.33 -2.88
C ARG A 2 -13.95 0.65 -4.02
N ASP A 3 -14.62 -0.09 -4.89
CA ASP A 3 -13.99 -0.85 -5.98
C ASP A 3 -13.14 0.03 -6.91
N ASP A 4 -13.59 1.23 -7.24
CA ASP A 4 -12.84 2.16 -8.09
C ASP A 4 -11.48 2.53 -7.48
N ARG A 5 -11.41 2.74 -6.16
CA ARG A 5 -10.14 3.01 -5.46
C ARG A 5 -9.24 1.77 -5.51
N PHE A 6 -9.81 0.57 -5.31
CA PHE A 6 -9.04 -0.67 -5.38
C PHE A 6 -8.47 -0.92 -6.76
N ASN A 7 -9.27 -0.70 -7.80
CA ASN A 7 -8.84 -0.87 -9.18
C ASN A 7 -7.74 0.12 -9.55
N SER A 8 -7.84 1.38 -9.11
CA SER A 8 -6.76 2.37 -9.29
C SER A 8 -5.48 1.93 -8.58
N LEU A 9 -5.56 1.53 -7.30
CA LEU A 9 -4.39 1.06 -6.55
C LEU A 9 -3.78 -0.21 -7.13
N LYS A 10 -4.61 -1.13 -7.62
CA LYS A 10 -4.15 -2.36 -8.29
C LYS A 10 -3.41 -2.05 -9.60
N GLN A 11 -3.83 -1.04 -10.34
CA GLN A 11 -3.10 -0.56 -11.52
C GLN A 11 -1.78 0.11 -11.13
N GLU A 12 -1.82 0.97 -10.11
CA GLU A 12 -0.66 1.70 -9.60
C GLU A 12 0.44 0.75 -9.08
N PHE A 13 0.06 -0.29 -8.34
CA PHE A 13 0.97 -1.30 -7.78
C PHE A 13 1.09 -2.57 -8.63
N SER A 14 0.75 -2.50 -9.91
CA SER A 14 0.85 -3.65 -10.81
C SER A 14 2.28 -4.21 -10.85
N GLY A 15 2.45 -5.47 -10.48
CA GLY A 15 3.75 -6.16 -10.45
C GLY A 15 4.49 -6.07 -9.11
N VAL A 16 3.95 -5.32 -8.14
CA VAL A 16 4.42 -5.33 -6.74
C VAL A 16 3.77 -6.52 -6.01
N PRO A 17 4.49 -7.21 -5.09
CA PRO A 17 3.88 -8.23 -4.25
C PRO A 17 2.65 -7.68 -3.51
N ASP A 18 1.56 -8.43 -3.48
CA ASP A 18 0.36 -8.06 -2.73
C ASP A 18 0.16 -8.95 -1.49
N ASP A 19 1.10 -9.87 -1.23
CA ASP A 19 1.12 -10.69 -0.04
C ASP A 19 1.42 -9.84 1.20
N ALA A 20 0.64 -10.06 2.26
CA ALA A 20 0.74 -9.24 3.46
C ALA A 20 2.04 -9.46 4.25
N ALA A 21 2.62 -10.67 4.22
CA ALA A 21 3.89 -10.94 4.89
C ALA A 21 5.04 -10.26 4.13
N ASP A 22 5.03 -10.35 2.80
CA ASP A 22 6.02 -9.69 1.95
C ASP A 22 5.93 -8.16 2.10
N ALA A 23 4.72 -7.59 2.04
CA ALA A 23 4.52 -6.15 2.22
C ALA A 23 4.98 -5.66 3.60
N LEU A 24 4.69 -6.41 4.67
CA LEU A 24 5.15 -6.09 6.03
C LEU A 24 6.67 -6.04 6.14
N SER A 25 7.41 -6.76 5.29
CA SER A 25 8.88 -6.70 5.26
C SER A 25 9.40 -5.39 4.65
N SER A 26 8.71 -4.83 3.64
CA SER A 26 9.12 -3.62 2.92
C SER A 26 8.65 -2.33 3.56
N MET A 27 7.50 -2.33 4.26
CA MET A 27 6.94 -1.12 4.88
C MET A 27 7.88 -0.41 5.88
N PRO A 28 8.60 -1.11 6.78
CA PRO A 28 9.56 -0.46 7.67
C PRO A 28 10.69 0.27 6.94
N GLU A 29 11.10 -0.24 5.78
CA GLU A 29 12.15 0.38 4.96
C GLU A 29 11.64 1.66 4.29
N LEU A 30 10.43 1.64 3.73
CA LEU A 30 9.76 2.81 3.17
C LEU A 30 9.57 3.91 4.23
N ILE A 31 9.11 3.54 5.43
CA ILE A 31 8.92 4.47 6.54
C ILE A 31 10.26 5.09 6.96
N ARG A 32 11.32 4.29 7.11
CA ARG A 32 12.67 4.79 7.45
C ARG A 32 13.22 5.72 6.36
N ALA A 33 13.06 5.36 5.09
CA ALA A 33 13.47 6.19 3.96
C ALA A 33 12.73 7.54 3.95
N ALA A 34 11.41 7.52 4.17
CA ALA A 34 10.63 8.74 4.30
C ALA A 34 11.11 9.64 5.44
N PHE A 35 11.31 9.07 6.65
CA PHE A 35 11.80 9.85 7.79
C PHE A 35 13.20 10.42 7.57
N PHE A 36 14.09 9.66 6.91
CA PHE A 36 15.39 10.15 6.50
C PHE A 36 15.25 11.38 5.59
N LEU A 37 14.42 11.30 4.55
CA LEU A 37 14.19 12.41 3.62
C LEU A 37 13.54 13.62 4.29
N LEU A 38 12.54 13.42 5.15
CA LEU A 38 11.90 14.48 5.93
C LEU A 38 12.87 15.22 6.86
N SER A 39 13.88 14.51 7.35
CA SER A 39 14.91 15.05 8.24
C SER A 39 16.01 15.80 7.48
N THR A 40 16.02 15.74 6.14
CA THR A 40 16.96 16.46 5.28
C THR A 40 16.32 17.73 4.70
N ARG A 41 17.11 18.80 4.60
CA ARG A 41 16.59 20.17 4.35
C ARG A 41 15.93 20.34 2.97
N GLU A 42 16.26 19.48 2.00
CA GLU A 42 15.86 19.62 0.59
C GLU A 42 14.88 18.54 0.11
N TYR A 43 14.63 17.47 0.89
CA TYR A 43 13.84 16.32 0.43
C TYR A 43 12.52 16.13 1.18
N LYS A 44 11.99 17.18 1.80
CA LYS A 44 10.74 17.09 2.57
C LYS A 44 9.54 16.64 1.73
N SER A 45 9.37 17.18 0.51
CA SER A 45 8.27 16.76 -0.38
C SER A 45 8.40 15.29 -0.75
N THR A 46 9.59 14.86 -1.18
CA THR A 46 9.88 13.46 -1.51
C THR A 46 9.63 12.55 -0.31
N GLY A 47 9.99 12.96 0.90
CA GLY A 47 9.70 12.20 2.11
C GLY A 47 8.20 12.03 2.37
N LEU A 48 7.38 13.06 2.11
CA LEU A 48 5.92 12.96 2.18
C LEU A 48 5.36 12.05 1.08
N ASP A 49 5.89 12.14 -0.14
CA ASP A 49 5.47 11.30 -1.26
C ASP A 49 5.71 9.81 -0.95
N VAL A 50 6.87 9.48 -0.36
CA VAL A 50 7.18 8.10 0.07
C VAL A 50 6.22 7.62 1.17
N LEU A 51 5.81 8.48 2.11
CA LEU A 51 4.79 8.11 3.11
C LEU A 51 3.42 7.85 2.46
N ASN A 52 3.02 8.68 1.51
CA ASN A 52 1.75 8.50 0.81
C ASN A 52 1.74 7.19 0.02
N ILE A 53 2.85 6.87 -0.69
CA ILE A 53 3.02 5.59 -1.39
C ILE A 53 2.95 4.42 -0.40
N ALA A 54 3.61 4.53 0.75
CA ALA A 54 3.56 3.46 1.77
C ALA A 54 2.15 3.25 2.33
N ALA A 55 1.37 4.32 2.50
CA ALA A 55 -0.02 4.24 2.94
C ALA A 55 -0.92 3.61 1.86
N ASP A 56 -0.80 4.06 0.61
CA ASP A 56 -1.56 3.52 -0.53
C ASP A 56 -1.24 2.05 -0.78
N TYR A 57 0.03 1.65 -0.63
CA TYR A 57 0.45 0.26 -0.72
C TYR A 57 -0.12 -0.59 0.42
N ALA A 58 -0.15 -0.07 1.65
CA ALA A 58 -0.78 -0.77 2.78
C ALA A 58 -2.28 -0.97 2.57
N GLU A 59 -2.97 0.05 2.06
CA GLU A 59 -4.39 0.00 1.70
C GLU A 59 -4.65 -1.07 0.63
N TYR A 60 -3.84 -1.08 -0.43
CA TYR A 60 -3.89 -2.09 -1.49
C TYR A 60 -3.73 -3.52 -0.94
N VAL A 61 -2.67 -3.78 -0.18
CA VAL A 61 -2.35 -5.10 0.38
C VAL A 61 -3.42 -5.58 1.34
N ALA A 62 -3.95 -4.70 2.19
CA ALA A 62 -5.01 -5.03 3.13
C ALA A 62 -6.28 -5.48 2.40
N GLU A 63 -6.69 -4.75 1.36
CA GLU A 63 -7.86 -5.09 0.55
C GLU A 63 -7.61 -6.36 -0.29
N ALA A 64 -6.43 -6.52 -0.90
CA ALA A 64 -6.07 -7.71 -1.67
C ALA A 64 -6.10 -8.98 -0.80
N ARG A 65 -5.63 -8.88 0.45
CA ARG A 65 -5.75 -9.96 1.44
C ARG A 65 -7.21 -10.21 1.82
N TYR A 66 -8.00 -9.16 2.05
CA TYR A 66 -9.41 -9.28 2.41
C TYR A 66 -10.20 -10.02 1.33
N ARG A 67 -10.07 -9.63 0.06
CA ARG A 67 -10.76 -10.25 -1.08
C ARG A 67 -10.31 -11.69 -1.34
N ARG A 68 -9.04 -12.02 -1.08
CA ARG A 68 -8.57 -13.43 -1.11
C ARG A 68 -9.22 -14.28 -0.01
N LYS A 69 -9.45 -13.70 1.17
CA LYS A 69 -10.07 -14.39 2.31
C LYS A 69 -11.59 -14.52 2.16
N PHE A 70 -12.23 -13.51 1.56
CA PHE A 70 -13.67 -13.43 1.35
C PHE A 70 -13.95 -13.09 -0.12
N PRO A 71 -13.92 -14.09 -1.02
CA PRO A 71 -14.30 -13.88 -2.41
C PRO A 71 -15.76 -13.38 -2.47
N GLU A 72 -16.06 -12.45 -3.36
CA GLU A 72 -17.40 -11.84 -3.52
C GLU A 72 -18.52 -12.86 -3.86
N ASP A 73 -18.18 -14.14 -4.07
CA ASP A 73 -19.11 -15.27 -4.26
C ASP A 73 -19.74 -15.83 -2.97
N VAL A 74 -19.42 -15.33 -1.78
CA VAL A 74 -20.20 -15.67 -0.58
C VAL A 74 -21.45 -14.80 -0.56
N SER A 75 -22.46 -15.22 -1.33
CA SER A 75 -23.84 -14.73 -1.24
C SER A 75 -24.25 -14.66 0.23
N HIS A 76 -24.36 -13.46 0.77
CA HIS A 76 -25.01 -13.22 2.05
C HIS A 76 -26.52 -13.32 1.83
N ALA A 77 -27.02 -14.56 1.80
CA ALA A 77 -28.42 -14.89 1.98
C ALA A 77 -28.81 -14.83 3.46
#